data_AF-A0A965B834-F1
#
_entry.id   AF-A0A965B834-F1
#
_cell.length_a   1.000
_cell.length_b   1.000
_cell.length_c   1.000
_cell.angle_alpha   90.00
_cell.angle_beta   90.00
_cell.angle_gamma   90.00
#
_symmetry.space_group_name_H-M   'P 1'
#
loop_
_entity.id
_entity.type
_entity.pdbx_description
1 polymer ?
#
loop_
_entity_poly.entity_id
_entity_poly.type
_entity_poly.pdbx_seq_one_letter_code
_entity_poly.pdbx_strand_id
1 'polypeptide(L)'
;PKGFGFSDTAFRIFILMASRRLKSDRFFTNDFTPEVYTQVGYDWVNKTSMKDVLLRHYPELEPVIGGDRVERVFAPWPKLGAPAPDKPNRIVQMADTVRAYMPWG
;
A
#
# COMPACT_ATOMS: atom_id res chain seq x y z
N PRO A 1 22.10 -8.18 -0.53
CA PRO A 1 21.56 -9.34 -1.30
C PRO A 1 20.71 -8.83 -2.47
N LYS A 2 20.56 -9.59 -3.57
CA LYS A 2 19.71 -9.17 -4.70
C LYS A 2 18.28 -8.94 -4.19
N GLY A 3 17.71 -7.76 -4.46
CA GLY A 3 16.35 -7.38 -4.04
C GLY A 3 16.23 -6.72 -2.66
N PHE A 4 17.32 -6.53 -1.92
CA PHE A 4 17.29 -5.84 -0.62
C PHE A 4 17.53 -4.33 -0.78
N GLY A 5 16.79 -3.52 -0.02
CA GLY A 5 16.96 -2.06 0.02
C GLY A 5 18.16 -1.57 0.85
N PHE A 6 18.93 -2.46 1.47
CA PHE A 6 20.11 -2.14 2.29
C PHE A 6 21.10 -3.33 2.37
N SER A 7 22.28 -3.11 2.98
CA SER A 7 23.40 -4.06 3.02
C SER A 7 23.15 -5.29 3.88
N ASP A 8 23.91 -6.38 3.65
CA ASP A 8 23.82 -7.61 4.47
C ASP A 8 24.15 -7.36 5.94
N THR A 9 25.19 -6.57 6.22
CA THR A 9 25.56 -6.18 7.58
C THR A 9 24.43 -5.43 8.28
N ALA A 10 23.82 -4.45 7.59
CA ALA A 10 22.68 -3.74 8.13
C ALA A 10 21.47 -4.66 8.36
N PHE A 11 21.27 -5.67 7.51
CA PHE A 11 20.21 -6.66 7.67
C PHE A 11 20.35 -7.54 8.89
N ARG A 12 21.56 -7.98 9.22
CA ARG A 12 21.81 -8.77 10.44
C ARG A 12 21.52 -7.97 11.70
N ILE A 13 21.79 -6.67 11.69
CA ILE A 13 21.41 -5.79 12.80
C ILE A 13 19.89 -5.58 12.79
N PHE A 14 19.29 -5.35 11.63
CA PHE A 14 17.85 -5.12 11.49
C PHE A 14 17.02 -6.31 12.01
N ILE A 15 17.36 -7.55 11.64
CA ILE A 15 16.59 -8.73 12.06
C ILE A 15 16.55 -8.87 13.58
N LEU A 16 17.68 -8.60 14.25
CA LEU A 16 17.77 -8.62 15.70
C LEU A 16 17.01 -7.45 16.32
N MET A 17 17.30 -6.23 15.87
CA MET A 17 16.80 -5.01 16.51
C MET A 17 15.32 -4.78 16.25
N ALA A 18 14.79 -5.15 15.08
CA ALA A 18 13.37 -5.09 14.78
C ALA A 18 12.57 -6.04 15.67
N SER A 19 13.04 -7.29 15.79
CA SER A 19 12.42 -8.27 16.70
C SER A 19 12.49 -7.81 18.15
N ARG A 20 13.63 -7.25 18.58
CA ARG A 20 13.82 -6.76 19.94
C ARG A 20 12.85 -5.63 20.28
N ARG A 21 12.68 -4.64 19.39
CA ARG A 21 11.74 -3.51 19.61
C ARG A 21 10.32 -3.98 19.93
N LEU A 22 9.83 -5.02 19.26
CA LEU A 22 8.51 -5.58 19.53
C LEU A 22 8.50 -6.42 20.81
N LYS A 23 9.46 -7.33 20.96
CA LYS A 23 9.47 -8.28 22.09
C LYS A 23 9.77 -7.64 23.45
N SER A 24 10.50 -6.53 23.49
CA SER A 24 10.87 -5.87 24.74
C SER A 24 9.83 -4.87 25.25
N ASP A 25 8.84 -4.52 24.43
CA ASP A 25 7.80 -3.58 24.79
C ASP A 25 6.56 -4.34 25.28
N ARG A 26 6.09 -4.00 26.49
CA ARG A 26 4.89 -4.62 27.06
C ARG A 26 3.65 -4.34 26.22
N PHE A 27 3.55 -3.17 25.58
CA PHE A 27 2.39 -2.78 24.78
C PHE A 27 2.28 -3.51 23.44
N PHE A 28 3.36 -4.17 23.00
CA PHE A 28 3.35 -5.09 21.86
C PHE A 28 3.35 -6.57 22.28
N THR A 29 3.35 -6.86 23.59
CA THR A 29 3.39 -8.22 24.14
C THR A 29 2.27 -8.43 25.15
N ASN A 30 2.55 -8.36 26.45
CA ASN A 30 1.61 -8.69 27.52
C ASN A 30 0.37 -7.79 27.52
N ASP A 31 0.53 -6.52 27.17
CA ASP A 31 -0.51 -5.50 27.23
C ASP A 31 -1.12 -5.20 25.85
N PHE A 32 -0.82 -6.01 24.83
CA PHE A 32 -1.48 -5.91 23.52
C PHE A 32 -2.83 -6.64 23.55
N THR A 33 -3.78 -6.11 24.34
CA THR A 33 -5.10 -6.70 24.55
C THR A 33 -6.24 -5.69 24.41
N PRO A 34 -7.50 -6.13 24.16
CA PRO A 34 -8.67 -5.26 24.12
C PRO A 34 -8.94 -4.49 25.41
N GLU A 35 -8.52 -5.00 26.57
CA GLU A 35 -8.72 -4.32 27.86
C GLU A 35 -7.83 -3.07 27.97
N VAL A 36 -6.61 -3.13 27.43
CA VAL A 36 -5.66 -2.02 27.44
C VAL A 36 -5.95 -1.04 26.29
N TYR A 37 -6.25 -1.57 25.10
CA TYR A 37 -6.43 -0.75 23.89
C TYR A 37 -7.88 -0.34 23.62
N THR A 38 -8.84 -0.80 24.42
CA THR A 38 -10.27 -0.92 24.08
C THR A 38 -10.51 -1.88 22.91
N GLN A 39 -11.68 -2.51 22.87
CA GLN A 39 -12.04 -3.38 21.74
C GLN A 39 -11.93 -2.64 20.39
N VAL A 40 -12.42 -1.40 20.34
CA VAL A 40 -12.38 -0.57 19.13
C VAL A 40 -10.94 -0.25 18.72
N GLY A 41 -10.07 0.14 19.67
CA GLY A 41 -8.68 0.46 19.38
C GLY A 41 -7.86 -0.77 18.97
N TYR A 42 -8.10 -1.90 19.62
CA TYR A 42 -7.46 -3.17 19.26
C TYR A 42 -7.84 -3.62 17.85
N ASP A 43 -9.12 -3.55 17.50
CA ASP A 43 -9.61 -3.83 16.15
C ASP A 43 -9.03 -2.86 15.12
N TRP A 44 -8.93 -1.57 15.47
CA TRP A 44 -8.39 -0.54 14.59
C TRP A 44 -6.94 -0.81 14.23
N VAL A 45 -6.08 -1.14 15.21
CA VAL A 45 -4.66 -1.44 14.97
C VAL A 45 -4.50 -2.68 14.11
N ASN A 46 -5.26 -3.76 14.38
CA ASN A 46 -5.13 -5.02 13.64
C ASN A 46 -5.66 -4.96 12.21
N LYS A 47 -6.58 -4.04 11.91
CA LYS A 47 -7.25 -3.94 10.60
C LYS A 47 -6.81 -2.73 9.77
N THR A 48 -5.81 -1.97 10.24
CA THR A 48 -5.31 -0.79 9.52
C THR A 48 -3.98 -1.09 8.83
N SER A 49 -3.94 -0.84 7.53
CA SER A 49 -2.71 -0.73 6.74
C SER A 49 -2.31 0.74 6.52
N MET A 50 -1.10 0.97 6.02
CA MET A 50 -0.66 2.32 5.64
C MET A 50 -1.52 2.93 4.51
N LYS A 51 -2.09 2.10 3.63
CA LYS A 51 -3.03 2.55 2.59
C LYS A 51 -4.31 3.09 3.22
N ASP A 52 -4.85 2.41 4.22
CA ASP A 52 -6.05 2.85 4.94
C ASP A 52 -5.82 4.17 5.67
N VAL A 53 -4.63 4.37 6.26
CA VAL A 53 -4.26 5.64 6.89
C VAL A 53 -4.29 6.78 5.86
N LEU A 54 -3.66 6.59 4.69
CA LEU A 54 -3.62 7.65 3.67
C LEU A 54 -5.01 7.98 3.14
N LEU A 55 -5.81 6.98 2.78
CA LEU A 55 -7.13 7.21 2.19
C LEU A 55 -8.15 7.76 3.20
N ARG A 56 -7.98 7.46 4.49
CA ARG A 56 -8.78 8.06 5.56
C ARG A 56 -8.56 9.56 5.70
N HIS A 57 -7.32 10.04 5.49
CA HIS A 57 -6.96 11.44 5.68
C HIS A 57 -6.90 12.25 4.37
N TYR A 58 -6.65 11.58 3.25
CA TYR A 58 -6.49 12.16 1.91
C TYR A 58 -7.27 11.31 0.89
N PRO A 59 -8.61 11.35 0.93
CA PRO A 59 -9.45 10.56 0.03
C PRO A 59 -9.23 10.89 -1.46
N GLU A 60 -8.70 12.06 -1.79
CA GLU A 60 -8.33 12.45 -3.15
C GLU A 60 -7.20 11.61 -3.77
N LEU A 61 -6.48 10.81 -2.96
CA LEU A 61 -5.47 9.86 -3.45
C LEU A 61 -6.08 8.57 -3.99
N GLU A 62 -7.38 8.32 -3.78
CA GLU A 62 -8.09 7.13 -4.27
C GLU A 62 -7.81 6.81 -5.76
N PRO A 63 -7.79 7.79 -6.69
CA PRO A 63 -7.49 7.51 -8.09
C PRO A 63 -6.05 7.00 -8.32
N VAL A 64 -5.11 7.19 -7.41
CA VAL A 64 -3.71 6.79 -7.60
C VAL A 64 -3.39 5.50 -6.87
N ILE A 65 -3.83 5.39 -5.61
CA ILE A 65 -3.44 4.28 -4.72
C ILE A 65 -4.61 3.37 -4.32
N GLY A 66 -5.84 3.75 -4.67
CA GLY A 66 -7.07 3.01 -4.36
C GLY A 66 -7.24 1.72 -5.18
N GLY A 67 -8.17 0.88 -4.72
CA GLY A 67 -8.50 -0.41 -5.35
C GLY A 67 -7.28 -1.31 -5.62
N ASP A 68 -7.27 -1.99 -6.77
CA ASP A 68 -6.21 -2.92 -7.18
C ASP A 68 -5.02 -2.24 -7.90
N ARG A 69 -4.99 -0.89 -7.97
CA ARG A 69 -3.93 -0.17 -8.70
C ARG A 69 -2.56 -0.32 -8.03
N VAL A 70 -2.56 -0.44 -6.71
CA VAL A 70 -1.34 -0.53 -5.89
C VAL A 70 -1.58 -1.59 -4.80
N GLU A 71 -0.92 -2.74 -4.96
CA GLU A 71 -0.90 -3.81 -3.94
C GLU A 71 -0.17 -3.35 -2.67
N ARG A 72 0.91 -2.58 -2.81
CA ARG A 72 1.78 -2.13 -1.71
C ARG A 72 2.04 -0.65 -1.80
N VAL A 73 1.55 0.10 -0.81
CA VAL A 73 1.62 1.58 -0.84
C VAL A 73 3.03 2.17 -0.75
N PHE A 74 4.03 1.37 -0.36
CA PHE A 74 5.44 1.78 -0.37
C PHE A 74 6.15 1.53 -1.70
N ALA A 75 5.52 0.83 -2.65
CA ALA A 75 6.05 0.71 -4.00
C ALA A 75 5.88 2.04 -4.76
N PRO A 76 6.62 2.28 -5.86
CA PRO A 76 6.41 3.44 -6.70
C PRO A 76 4.95 3.56 -7.16
N TRP A 77 4.36 4.73 -6.98
CA TRP A 77 2.98 4.97 -7.40
C TRP A 77 2.88 5.19 -8.90
N PRO A 78 1.80 4.73 -9.54
CA PRO A 78 1.56 5.00 -10.94
C PRO A 78 1.42 6.52 -11.16
N LYS A 79 1.88 7.01 -12.31
CA LYS A 79 1.60 8.38 -12.72
C LYS A 79 0.08 8.57 -12.81
N LEU A 80 -0.40 9.76 -12.45
CA LEU A 80 -1.81 10.09 -12.62
C LEU A 80 -2.22 9.93 -14.08
N GLY A 81 -3.26 9.13 -14.33
CA GLY A 81 -3.73 8.81 -15.68
C GLY A 81 -3.04 7.61 -16.35
N ALA A 82 -2.07 6.98 -15.68
CA ALA A 82 -1.52 5.71 -16.14
C ALA A 82 -2.62 4.62 -16.15
N PRO A 83 -2.55 3.69 -17.11
CA PRO A 83 -3.46 2.57 -17.18
C PRO A 83 -3.33 1.70 -15.92
N ALA A 84 -4.43 1.07 -15.52
CA ALA A 84 -4.33 -0.04 -14.57
C ALA A 84 -3.44 -1.14 -15.19
N PRO A 85 -2.73 -1.95 -14.37
CA PRO A 85 -1.77 -2.94 -14.87
C PRO A 85 -2.32 -3.91 -15.94
N ASP A 86 -3.64 -4.08 -15.99
CA ASP A 86 -4.40 -4.98 -16.86
C ASP A 86 -5.25 -4.27 -17.93
N LYS A 87 -5.20 -2.93 -18.02
CA LYS A 87 -6.05 -2.14 -18.94
C LYS A 87 -5.21 -1.33 -19.92
N PRO A 88 -5.63 -1.16 -21.19
CA PRO A 88 -4.91 -0.31 -22.13
C PRO A 88 -4.93 1.16 -21.71
N ASN A 89 -3.90 1.92 -22.11
CA ASN A 89 -3.81 3.37 -21.91
C ASN A 89 -5.14 4.06 -22.29
N ARG A 90 -5.62 4.99 -21.46
CA ARG A 90 -6.91 5.67 -21.68
C ARG A 90 -6.96 6.45 -23.01
N ILE A 91 -5.80 6.93 -23.48
CA ILE A 91 -5.63 7.55 -24.81
C ILE A 91 -5.82 6.53 -25.93
N VAL A 92 -5.31 5.31 -25.76
CA VAL A 92 -5.51 4.20 -26.72
C VAL A 92 -6.98 3.78 -26.74
N GLN A 93 -7.63 3.69 -25.59
CA GLN A 93 -9.08 3.41 -25.51
C GLN A 93 -9.92 4.48 -26.23
N MET A 94 -9.59 5.76 -26.04
CA MET A 94 -10.28 6.85 -26.75
C MET A 94 -10.02 6.80 -28.26
N ALA A 95 -8.77 6.54 -28.68
CA ALA A 95 -8.43 6.38 -30.09
C ALA A 95 -9.16 5.18 -30.73
N ASP A 96 -9.26 4.05 -30.02
CA ASP A 96 -9.98 2.86 -30.48
C ASP A 96 -11.49 3.13 -30.55
N THR A 97 -12.04 3.86 -29.57
CA THR A 97 -13.45 4.27 -29.58
C THR A 97 -13.74 5.20 -30.76
N VAL A 98 -12.88 6.21 -30.99
CA VAL A 98 -13.02 7.14 -32.11
C VAL A 98 -12.88 6.40 -33.45
N ARG A 99 -11.94 5.46 -33.56
CA ARG A 99 -11.77 4.61 -34.75
C ARG A 99 -13.02 3.75 -35.00
N ALA A 100 -13.66 3.23 -33.94
CA ALA A 100 -14.90 2.46 -34.07
C ALA A 100 -16.10 3.29 -34.58
N TYR A 101 -16.07 4.62 -34.41
CA TYR A 101 -17.12 5.52 -34.92
C TYR A 101 -16.76 6.22 -36.23
N MET A 102 -15.57 5.98 -36.80
CA MET A 102 -15.23 6.49 -38.13
C MET A 102 -15.74 5.52 -39.21
N PRO A 103 -16.50 6.02 -40.21
CA PRO A 103 -17.09 5.17 -41.25
C PRO A 103 -16.08 4.59 -42.26
N TRP A 104 -14.79 4.88 -42.10
CA TRP A 104 -13.70 4.47 -43.01
C TRP A 104 -12.49 3.90 -42.24
N GLY A 105 -12.75 3.10 -41.20
CA GLY A 105 -11.71 2.37 -40.48
C GLY A 105 -10.97 1.35 -41.34
#